data_AF-A0A7J8LQH0-F1
#
_entry.id   AF-A0A7J8LQH0-F1
#
_cell.length_a   1.000
_cell.length_b   1.000
_cell.length_c   1.000
_cell.angle_alpha   90.00
_cell.angle_beta   90.00
_cell.angle_gamma   90.00
#
_symmetry.space_group_name_H-M   'P 1'
#
loop_
_entity.id
_entity.type
_entity.pdbx_description
1 polymer ?
#
loop_
_entity_poly.entity_id
_entity_poly.type
_entity_poly.pdbx_seq_one_letter_code
_entity_poly.pdbx_strand_id
1 'polypeptide(L)'
;MDASQKTILVTGGAGFIGTHTVVQLLNEGFKVSIIDNLDNSVIEAVDRVKELVGPELSKKLQFNLVSKKFSIFYSKDETFAVCIIVL
;
A
#
# COMPACT_ATOMS: atom_id res chain seq x y z
N MET A 1 11.69 13.28 18.50
CA MET A 1 12.38 12.44 17.51
C MET A 1 11.86 11.02 17.66
N ASP A 2 11.39 10.49 16.53
CA ASP A 2 11.18 9.08 16.17
C ASP A 2 10.39 8.17 17.13
N ALA A 3 9.07 8.32 17.12
CA ALA A 3 8.18 7.21 17.49
C ALA A 3 7.90 6.42 16.21
N SER A 4 8.48 5.22 16.13
CA SER A 4 8.17 4.15 15.16
C SER A 4 7.10 4.51 14.14
N GLN A 5 7.50 5.04 12.98
CA GLN A 5 6.57 5.30 11.87
C GLN A 5 5.97 3.97 11.42
N LYS A 6 4.80 3.63 11.98
CA LYS A 6 4.05 2.42 11.68
C LYS A 6 3.84 2.34 10.17
N THR A 7 4.38 1.29 9.58
CA THR A 7 4.29 1.03 8.15
C THR A 7 3.13 0.07 7.93
N ILE A 8 2.24 0.44 7.02
CA ILE A 8 1.05 -0.34 6.68
C ILE A 8 1.35 -1.12 5.41
N LEU A 9 1.19 -2.43 5.48
CA LEU A 9 1.31 -3.31 4.34
C LEU A 9 -0.07 -3.46 3.69
N VAL A 10 -0.18 -3.07 2.41
CA VAL A 10 -1.41 -3.16 1.63
C VAL A 10 -1.20 -4.16 0.52
N THR A 11 -1.95 -5.26 0.54
CA THR A 11 -1.91 -6.24 -0.54
C THR A 11 -3.02 -5.97 -1.53
N GLY A 12 -2.74 -6.11 -2.82
CA GLY A 12 -3.69 -5.67 -3.86
C GLY A 12 -3.80 -4.15 -3.96
N GLY A 13 -2.77 -3.43 -3.50
CA GLY A 13 -2.75 -1.97 -3.39
C GLY A 13 -2.72 -1.24 -4.74
N ALA A 14 -2.41 -1.91 -5.85
CA ALA A 14 -2.52 -1.36 -7.19
C ALA A 14 -3.93 -1.55 -7.80
N GLY A 15 -4.83 -2.26 -7.11
CA GLY A 15 -6.23 -2.42 -7.51
C GLY A 15 -7.08 -1.17 -7.24
N PHE A 16 -8.34 -1.20 -7.68
CA PHE A 16 -9.28 -0.08 -7.52
C PHE A 16 -9.47 0.32 -6.04
N ILE A 17 -9.85 -0.62 -5.17
CA ILE A 17 -10.02 -0.35 -3.74
C ILE A 17 -8.67 -0.10 -3.05
N GLY A 18 -7.64 -0.80 -3.51
CA GLY A 18 -6.25 -0.69 -3.05
C GLY A 18 -5.73 0.74 -3.11
N THR A 19 -5.78 1.34 -4.29
CA THR A 19 -5.27 2.68 -4.54
C THR A 19 -5.97 3.76 -3.72
N HIS A 20 -7.31 3.70 -3.61
CA HIS A 20 -8.06 4.63 -2.75
C HIS A 20 -7.67 4.51 -1.26
N THR A 21 -7.47 3.29 -0.78
CA THR A 21 -7.05 3.06 0.61
C THR A 21 -5.63 3.59 0.84
N VAL A 22 -4.71 3.35 -0.10
CA VAL A 22 -3.33 3.85 -0.02
C VAL A 22 -3.31 5.38 0.04
N VAL A 23 -4.11 6.07 -0.78
CA VAL A 23 -4.22 7.55 -0.74
C VAL A 23 -4.64 8.03 0.65
N GLN A 24 -5.68 7.43 1.23
CA GLN A 24 -6.17 7.80 2.57
C GLN A 24 -5.09 7.60 3.64
N LEU A 25 -4.42 6.45 3.63
CA LEU A 25 -3.37 6.12 4.59
C LEU A 25 -2.17 7.07 4.49
N LEU A 26 -1.77 7.44 3.27
CA LEU A 26 -0.70 8.43 3.05
C LEU A 26 -1.11 9.82 3.54
N ASN A 27 -2.36 10.23 3.31
CA ASN A 27 -2.91 11.51 3.78
C ASN A 27 -3.02 11.57 5.32
N GLU A 28 -3.29 10.44 5.98
CA GLU A 28 -3.23 10.31 7.44
C GLU A 28 -1.79 10.30 7.98
N GLY A 29 -0.79 10.30 7.08
CA GLY A 29 0.61 10.45 7.41
C GLY A 29 1.36 9.14 7.64
N PHE A 30 0.71 7.99 7.43
CA PHE A 30 1.34 6.67 7.53
C PHE A 30 2.33 6.40 6.40
N LYS A 31 3.26 5.47 6.64
CA LYS A 31 4.04 4.86 5.57
C LYS A 31 3.28 3.68 5.01
N VAL A 32 3.30 3.51 3.69
CA VAL A 32 2.54 2.45 3.03
C VAL A 32 3.46 1.65 2.13
N SER A 33 3.42 0.32 2.26
CA SER A 33 4.09 -0.61 1.37
C SER A 33 3.03 -1.43 0.64
N ILE A 34 2.97 -1.31 -0.68
CA ILE A 34 2.08 -2.08 -1.53
C ILE A 34 2.77 -3.38 -1.91
N ILE A 35 2.06 -4.50 -1.77
CA ILE A 35 2.40 -5.77 -2.40
C ILE A 35 1.31 -6.10 -3.41
N ASP A 36 1.66 -6.23 -4.68
CA ASP A 36 0.71 -6.55 -5.73
C ASP A 36 1.35 -7.48 -6.76
N ASN A 37 0.53 -8.30 -7.42
CA ASN A 37 0.97 -9.21 -8.48
C ASN A 37 0.58 -8.74 -9.88
N LEU A 38 -0.18 -7.65 -10.01
CA LEU A 38 -0.63 -7.09 -11.29
C LEU A 38 -1.50 -8.03 -12.15
N ASP A 39 -2.10 -9.07 -11.56
CA ASP A 39 -2.99 -9.98 -12.29
C ASP A 39 -4.29 -9.25 -12.73
N ASN A 40 -4.85 -8.43 -11.84
CA ASN A 40 -6.08 -7.64 -12.05
C ASN A 40 -5.84 -6.13 -11.83
N SER A 41 -4.58 -5.70 -11.84
CA SER A 41 -4.19 -4.33 -11.52
C SER A 41 -3.07 -3.86 -12.44
N VAL A 42 -2.82 -2.55 -12.46
CA VAL A 42 -1.86 -1.93 -13.37
C VAL A 42 -0.93 -1.02 -12.57
N ILE A 43 0.35 -0.97 -12.94
CA ILE A 43 1.35 -0.20 -12.19
C ILE A 43 1.07 1.30 -12.23
N GLU A 44 0.45 1.77 -13.31
CA GLU A 44 0.01 3.15 -13.52
C GLU A 44 -0.96 3.62 -12.43
N ALA A 45 -1.69 2.68 -11.80
CA ALA A 45 -2.56 3.00 -10.68
C ALA A 45 -1.74 3.50 -9.47
N VAL A 46 -0.55 2.92 -9.23
CA VAL A 46 0.38 3.35 -8.18
C VAL A 46 1.00 4.70 -8.52
N ASP A 47 1.32 4.95 -9.79
CA ASP A 47 1.86 6.24 -10.21
C ASP A 47 0.83 7.37 -10.05
N ARG A 48 -0.44 7.11 -10.39
CA ARG A 48 -1.55 8.04 -10.10
C ARG A 48 -1.68 8.32 -8.60
N VAL A 49 -1.50 7.31 -7.74
CA VAL A 49 -1.49 7.55 -6.29
C VAL A 49 -0.39 8.54 -5.90
N LYS A 50 0.83 8.40 -6.43
CA LYS A 50 1.95 9.33 -6.17
C LYS A 50 1.63 10.76 -6.64
N GLU A 51 0.98 10.89 -7.79
CA GLU A 51 0.54 12.19 -8.32
C GLU A 51 -0.52 12.83 -7.43
N LEU A 52 -1.51 12.05 -6.98
CA LEU A 52 -2.63 12.53 -6.16
C LEU A 52 -2.21 13.00 -4.75
N VAL A 53 -1.27 12.29 -4.12
CA VAL A 53 -0.81 12.61 -2.76
C VAL A 53 0.32 13.65 -2.73
N GLY A 54 0.93 13.92 -3.89
CA GLY A 54 2.02 14.88 -4.04
C GLY A 54 3.41 14.34 -3.62
N PRO A 55 4.47 15.13 -3.89
CA PRO A 55 5.87 14.67 -3.81
C PRO A 55 6.37 14.37 -2.41
N GLU A 56 5.79 14.95 -1.36
CA GLU A 56 6.21 14.69 0.02
C GLU A 56 5.63 13.38 0.57
N LEU A 57 4.34 13.12 0.29
CA LEU A 57 3.70 11.89 0.73
C LEU A 57 4.09 10.70 -0.14
N SER A 58 4.40 10.90 -1.42
CA SER A 58 4.85 9.82 -2.31
C SER A 58 6.15 9.16 -1.85
N LYS A 59 7.03 9.89 -1.13
CA LYS A 59 8.25 9.32 -0.51
C LYS A 59 7.95 8.28 0.56
N LYS A 60 6.73 8.27 1.11
CA LYS A 60 6.27 7.30 2.12
C LYS A 60 5.62 6.07 1.50
N LEU A 61 5.50 6.02 0.16
CA LEU A 61 4.93 4.90 -0.57
C LEU A 61 6.02 4.01 -1.17
N GLN A 62 5.97 2.73 -0.85
CA GLN A 62 6.80 1.70 -1.46
C GLN A 62 5.92 0.73 -2.27
N PHE A 63 6.39 0.26 -3.41
CA PHE A 63 5.69 -0.76 -4.21
C PHE A 63 6.59 -1.97 -4.41
N ASN A 64 6.05 -3.16 -4.16
CA ASN A 64 6.71 -4.43 -4.33
C ASN A 64 5.87 -5.34 -5.23
N LEU A 65 6.42 -5.67 -6.40
CA LEU A 65 5.83 -6.62 -7.33
C LEU A 65 6.12 -8.06 -6.88
N VAL A 66 5.09 -8.90 -6.78
CA VAL A 66 5.25 -10.32 -6.40
C VAL A 66 4.59 -11.24 -7.42
N SER A 67 5.26 -12.35 -7.77
CA SER A 67 4.80 -13.30 -8.80
C SER A 67 4.00 -14.49 -8.24
N LYS A 68 3.73 -14.54 -6.94
CA LYS A 68 2.92 -15.61 -6.30
C LYS A 68 1.80 -15.01 -5.48
N LYS A 69 0.63 -15.66 -5.52
CA LYS A 69 -0.49 -15.37 -4.64
C LYS A 69 -0.08 -15.71 -3.21
N PHE A 70 0.19 -14.70 -2.40
CA PHE A 70 0.53 -14.86 -0.97
C PHE A 70 -0.74 -14.80 -0.12
N SER A 71 -0.86 -15.70 0.85
CA SER A 71 -1.77 -15.52 1.99
C SER A 71 -1.04 -14.72 3.06
N ILE A 72 -1.50 -13.50 3.35
CA ILE A 72 -0.93 -12.69 4.41
C ILE A 72 -1.45 -13.18 5.76
N PHE A 73 -0.51 -13.47 6.65
CA PHE A 73 -0.80 -13.70 8.06
C PHE A 73 -0.82 -12.35 8.79
N TYR A 74 -1.94 -12.04 9.42
CA TYR A 74 -2.07 -10.87 10.27
C TYR A 74 -1.30 -11.13 11.58
N SER A 75 -0.15 -10.48 11.78
CA SER A 75 0.54 -10.50 13.08
C SER A 75 0.17 -9.25 13.85
N LYS A 76 -0.34 -9.42 15.07
CA LYS A 76 -0.88 -8.34 15.90
C LYS A 76 0.21 -7.58 16.67
N ASP A 77 1.42 -7.51 16.11
CA ASP A 77 2.55 -6.79 16.70
C ASP A 77 3.15 -5.82 15.67
N GLU A 78 2.99 -4.53 15.98
CA GLU A 78 3.58 -3.33 15.36
C GLU A 78 3.41 -3.04 13.85
N THR A 79 2.83 -3.95 13.06
CA THR A 79 2.56 -3.73 11.63
C THR A 79 1.08 -3.97 11.32
N PHE A 80 0.28 -2.91 11.18
CA PHE A 80 -1.11 -3.05 10.72
C PHE A 80 -1.09 -3.44 9.25
N ALA A 81 -1.54 -4.65 8.92
CA ALA A 81 -1.79 -5.04 7.53
C ALA A 81 -3.22 -4.65 7.15
N VAL A 82 -3.46 -4.07 5.98
CA VAL A 82 -4.83 -3.92 5.47
C VAL A 82 -4.96 -4.92 4.32
N CYS A 83 -5.65 -6.02 4.58
CA CYS A 83 -5.94 -7.02 3.56
C CYS A 83 -7.14 -6.51 2.74
N ILE A 84 -6.87 -5.94 1.57
CA ILE A 84 -7.90 -5.59 0.60
C ILE A 84 -8.05 -6.83 -0.28
N ILE A 85 -9.20 -7.49 -0.15
CA ILE A 85 -9.56 -8.66 -0.94
C ILE A 85 -9.52 -8.25 -2.42
N VAL A 86 -8.63 -8.91 -3.18
CA VAL A 86 -8.67 -8.90 -4.64
C VAL A 86 -10.00 -9.51 -5.06
N LEU A 87 -10.90 -8.72 -5.63
CA LEU A 87 -12.02 -9.24 -6.43
C LEU A 87 -11.51 -9.69 -7.80
#